data_AF-A0A387B6S2-F1
#
_entry.id   AF-A0A387B6S2-F1
#
_cell.length_a   1.000
_cell.length_b   1.000
_cell.length_c   1.000
_cell.angle_alpha   90.00
_cell.angle_beta   90.00
_cell.angle_gamma   90.00
#
_symmetry.space_group_name_H-M   'P 1'
#
loop_
_entity.id
_entity.type
_entity.pdbx_description
1 polymer ?
#
loop_
_entity_poly.entity_id
_entity_poly.type
_entity_poly.pdbx_seq_one_letter_code
_entity_poly.pdbx_strand_id
1 'polypeptide(L)'
;MTTTTTSPRSRSLVALLATLLLAVALAGCSLIPSLPTGGGGTDTGTNGGSDDGGESELVGTTWSGTDSDGDTWTLEFQEDGTVGLTYDGNSFDDGTDTWSESGGTLTVHIEFSDGPVELTGAFLGLDQPIETQGSYTGGSFTLTLTRD
;
A
#
# COMPACT_ATOMS: atom_id res chain seq x y z
N MET A 1 -31.60 39.31 -13.99
CA MET A 1 -30.68 38.74 -15.00
C MET A 1 -29.30 39.22 -14.65
N THR A 2 -28.48 38.35 -14.07
CA THR A 2 -27.14 38.69 -13.56
C THR A 2 -26.16 37.85 -14.38
N THR A 3 -25.38 38.50 -15.23
CA THR A 3 -24.39 37.86 -16.11
C THR A 3 -23.10 37.62 -15.34
N THR A 4 -22.79 36.37 -15.04
CA THR A 4 -21.51 35.95 -14.46
C THR A 4 -20.48 35.77 -15.58
N THR A 5 -19.47 36.61 -15.61
CA THR A 5 -18.31 36.48 -16.52
C THR A 5 -17.27 35.58 -15.87
N THR A 6 -17.15 34.36 -16.37
CA THR A 6 -16.08 33.40 -16.06
C THR A 6 -14.78 33.83 -16.74
N SER A 7 -13.72 34.05 -15.96
CA SER A 7 -12.37 34.30 -16.47
C SER A 7 -11.53 33.01 -16.36
N PRO A 8 -10.94 32.49 -17.45
CA PRO A 8 -10.03 31.35 -17.37
C PRO A 8 -8.63 31.83 -16.96
N ARG A 9 -8.17 31.47 -15.75
CA ARG A 9 -6.79 31.73 -15.32
C ARG A 9 -5.89 30.54 -15.63
N SER A 10 -5.25 30.67 -16.79
CA SER A 10 -3.83 30.42 -17.06
C SER A 10 -3.15 29.31 -16.25
N ARG A 11 -2.94 28.18 -16.93
CA ARG A 11 -1.98 27.13 -16.57
C ARG A 11 -0.57 27.74 -16.49
N SER A 12 0.00 27.79 -15.29
CA SER A 12 1.43 28.04 -15.10
C SER A 12 2.13 26.72 -14.80
N LEU A 13 2.74 26.15 -15.84
CA LEU A 13 3.80 25.16 -15.69
C LEU A 13 4.99 25.84 -15.01
N VAL A 14 5.34 25.38 -13.80
CA VAL A 14 6.64 25.68 -13.19
C VAL A 14 7.36 24.35 -12.99
N ALA A 15 8.19 24.01 -13.97
CA ALA A 15 9.17 22.95 -13.86
C ALA A 15 10.30 23.42 -12.95
N LEU A 16 10.40 22.85 -11.75
CA LEU A 16 11.54 23.04 -10.85
C LEU A 16 12.37 21.76 -10.87
N LEU A 17 13.49 21.81 -11.60
CA LEU A 17 14.57 20.83 -11.55
C LEU A 17 15.17 20.83 -10.14
N ALA A 18 15.22 19.66 -9.50
CA ALA A 18 16.05 19.40 -8.34
C ALA A 18 16.85 18.11 -8.59
N THR A 19 18.04 18.26 -9.18
CA THR A 19 19.03 17.18 -9.29
C THR A 19 19.84 17.12 -7.99
N LEU A 20 19.44 16.22 -7.09
CA LEU A 20 20.20 15.90 -5.88
C LEU A 20 21.18 14.76 -6.18
N LEU A 21 22.47 15.02 -5.98
CA LEU A 21 23.53 14.01 -6.02
C LEU A 21 23.37 13.01 -4.87
N LEU A 22 23.41 11.72 -5.18
CA LEU A 22 23.72 10.69 -4.18
C LEU A 22 24.79 9.74 -4.73
N ALA A 23 26.01 9.89 -4.21
CA ALA A 23 27.09 8.94 -4.39
C ALA A 23 27.00 7.87 -3.30
N VAL A 24 26.60 6.65 -3.66
CA VAL A 24 26.74 5.48 -2.80
C VAL A 24 27.86 4.62 -3.37
N ALA A 25 29.03 4.72 -2.75
CA ALA A 25 30.12 3.78 -2.94
C ALA A 25 29.81 2.52 -2.12
N LEU A 26 29.31 1.46 -2.75
CA LEU A 26 29.19 0.14 -2.11
C LEU A 26 30.45 -0.69 -2.43
N ALA A 27 31.52 -0.41 -1.70
CA ALA A 27 32.65 -1.30 -1.58
C ALA A 27 32.31 -2.35 -0.51
N GLY A 28 32.14 -3.61 -0.92
CA GLY A 28 31.78 -4.67 0.01
C GLY A 28 31.87 -6.08 -0.56
N CYS A 29 32.78 -6.36 -1.49
CA CYS A 29 33.16 -7.74 -1.82
C CYS A 29 33.93 -8.34 -0.64
N SER A 30 33.26 -9.11 0.22
CA SER A 30 33.93 -10.04 1.12
C SER A 30 33.72 -11.46 0.60
N LEU A 31 34.71 -11.89 -0.18
CA LEU A 31 35.02 -13.30 -0.41
C LEU A 31 35.20 -14.00 0.94
N ILE A 32 34.40 -15.01 1.24
CA ILE A 32 34.82 -16.07 2.17
C ILE A 32 34.58 -17.43 1.48
N PRO A 33 35.64 -18.23 1.32
CA PRO A 33 35.57 -19.52 0.62
C PRO A 33 34.86 -20.59 1.48
N SER A 34 34.08 -21.41 0.81
CA SER A 34 33.52 -22.67 1.31
C SER A 34 34.61 -23.68 1.66
N LEU A 35 34.52 -24.38 2.80
CA LEU A 35 34.58 -25.86 2.97
C LEU A 35 34.54 -26.30 4.48
N PRO A 36 34.34 -27.60 4.83
CA PRO A 36 33.18 -28.05 5.62
C PRO A 36 33.53 -28.76 6.95
N THR A 37 32.49 -29.22 7.66
CA THR A 37 32.43 -30.43 8.53
C THR A 37 31.97 -30.16 9.97
N GLY A 38 30.76 -30.65 10.27
CA GLY A 38 30.52 -31.59 11.37
C GLY A 38 30.44 -31.05 12.81
N GLY A 39 29.25 -31.18 13.38
CA GLY A 39 29.10 -31.60 14.78
C GLY A 39 28.66 -30.53 15.76
N GLY A 40 27.37 -30.61 16.13
CA GLY A 40 26.88 -30.50 17.50
C GLY A 40 27.13 -29.18 18.25
N GLY A 41 26.06 -28.43 18.48
CA GLY A 41 26.08 -27.35 19.47
C GLY A 41 24.91 -26.42 19.29
N THR A 42 23.99 -26.51 20.24
CA THR A 42 22.78 -25.74 20.48
C THR A 42 22.95 -24.23 20.27
N ASP A 43 21.83 -23.59 19.93
CA ASP A 43 21.54 -22.15 19.89
C ASP A 43 21.53 -21.53 18.49
N THR A 44 20.44 -21.78 17.77
CA THR A 44 20.03 -20.96 16.61
C THR A 44 18.57 -20.56 16.77
N GLY A 45 18.40 -19.28 17.06
CA GLY A 45 17.40 -18.40 16.46
C GLY A 45 15.96 -18.91 16.43
N THR A 46 15.12 -18.32 17.26
CA THR A 46 13.70 -18.15 16.98
C THR A 46 13.57 -17.36 15.68
N ASN A 47 13.67 -18.04 14.54
CA ASN A 47 12.95 -17.66 13.33
C ASN A 47 11.48 -17.94 13.64
N GLY A 48 10.85 -17.01 14.38
CA GLY A 48 9.41 -16.93 14.54
C GLY A 48 8.80 -16.29 13.30
N GLY A 49 9.11 -16.84 12.12
CA GLY A 49 8.26 -16.71 10.94
C GLY A 49 7.26 -17.86 11.01
N SER A 50 6.42 -17.82 12.04
CA SER A 50 5.19 -18.59 12.04
C SER A 50 4.28 -17.87 11.05
N ASP A 51 4.40 -18.21 9.77
CA ASP A 51 3.24 -18.23 8.88
C ASP A 51 2.32 -19.33 9.42
N ASP A 52 1.75 -19.07 10.59
CA ASP A 52 0.65 -19.82 11.15
C ASP A 52 -0.52 -19.49 10.23
N GLY A 53 -1.17 -20.51 9.66
CA GLY A 53 -2.32 -20.36 8.79
C GLY A 53 -3.57 -19.87 9.55
N GLY A 54 -3.40 -18.89 10.43
CA GLY A 54 -4.45 -18.09 11.01
C GLY A 54 -4.93 -17.07 9.98
N GLU A 55 -6.24 -16.90 9.91
CA GLU A 55 -6.87 -15.86 9.11
C GLU A 55 -6.36 -14.49 9.61
N SER A 56 -6.00 -13.60 8.68
CA SER A 56 -5.57 -12.24 9.00
C SER A 56 -6.66 -11.54 9.81
N GLU A 57 -6.27 -10.76 10.83
CA GLU A 57 -7.21 -10.02 11.67
C GLU A 57 -7.97 -8.91 10.90
N LEU A 58 -7.55 -8.61 9.66
CA LEU A 58 -8.26 -7.71 8.76
C LEU A 58 -9.58 -8.30 8.23
N VAL A 59 -9.78 -9.63 8.24
CA VAL A 59 -11.00 -10.26 7.73
C VAL A 59 -12.24 -9.71 8.46
N GLY A 60 -13.24 -9.29 7.69
CA GLY A 60 -14.51 -8.75 8.18
C GLY A 60 -14.40 -7.35 8.77
N THR A 61 -13.30 -6.64 8.53
CA THR A 61 -13.11 -5.25 8.98
C THR A 61 -13.34 -4.25 7.87
N THR A 62 -13.78 -3.05 8.25
CA THR A 62 -13.97 -1.91 7.35
C THR A 62 -13.04 -0.78 7.75
N TRP A 63 -12.39 -0.17 6.77
CA TRP A 63 -11.42 0.89 6.95
C TRP A 63 -11.70 2.05 6.00
N SER A 64 -11.63 3.27 6.50
CA SER A 64 -11.93 4.48 5.72
C SER A 64 -10.81 5.51 5.78
N GLY A 65 -10.73 6.35 4.74
CA GLY A 65 -9.70 7.38 4.63
C GLY A 65 -9.94 8.37 3.50
N THR A 66 -9.09 9.40 3.45
CA THR A 66 -9.00 10.33 2.32
C THR A 66 -7.56 10.32 1.83
N ASP A 67 -7.37 10.18 0.52
CA ASP A 67 -6.04 10.18 -0.04
C ASP A 67 -5.44 11.60 -0.19
N SER A 68 -4.19 11.68 -0.64
CA SER A 68 -3.49 12.95 -0.87
C SER A 68 -4.06 13.81 -1.99
N ASP A 69 -4.90 13.23 -2.86
CA ASP A 69 -5.55 13.93 -3.97
C ASP A 69 -6.95 14.45 -3.58
N GLY A 70 -7.48 13.96 -2.46
CA GLY A 70 -8.71 14.43 -1.81
C GLY A 70 -9.89 13.48 -1.99
N ASP A 71 -9.67 12.30 -2.58
CA ASP A 71 -10.72 11.33 -2.83
C ASP A 71 -10.95 10.47 -1.59
N THR A 72 -12.20 10.05 -1.39
CA THR A 72 -12.62 9.31 -0.20
C THR A 72 -12.72 7.81 -0.49
N TRP A 73 -12.14 7.02 0.41
CA TRP A 73 -12.04 5.57 0.28
C TRP A 73 -12.67 4.89 1.49
N THR A 74 -13.34 3.77 1.25
CA THR A 74 -13.74 2.80 2.28
C THR A 74 -13.51 1.41 1.72
N LEU A 75 -12.80 0.57 2.48
CA LEU A 75 -12.42 -0.79 2.10
C LEU A 75 -12.97 -1.77 3.14
N GLU A 76 -13.76 -2.73 2.70
CA GLU A 76 -14.16 -3.90 3.47
C GLU A 76 -13.30 -5.10 3.05
N PHE A 77 -12.53 -5.65 3.99
CA PHE A 77 -11.68 -6.81 3.73
C PHE A 77 -12.46 -8.11 3.95
N GLN A 78 -12.86 -8.78 2.88
CA GLN A 78 -13.75 -9.94 2.93
C GLN A 78 -12.97 -11.25 3.15
N GLU A 79 -13.63 -12.26 3.71
CA GLU A 79 -13.04 -13.58 4.05
C GLU A 79 -12.51 -14.34 2.83
N ASP A 80 -13.09 -14.12 1.65
CA ASP A 80 -12.69 -14.76 0.40
C ASP A 80 -11.49 -14.07 -0.30
N GLY A 81 -10.91 -13.05 0.32
CA GLY A 81 -9.79 -12.28 -0.21
C GLY A 81 -10.20 -11.16 -1.16
N THR A 82 -11.50 -10.89 -1.32
CA THR A 82 -12.01 -9.76 -2.10
C THR A 82 -12.16 -8.48 -1.25
N VAL A 83 -12.27 -7.34 -1.92
CA VAL A 83 -12.48 -6.05 -1.27
C VAL A 83 -13.83 -5.47 -1.67
N GLY A 84 -14.65 -5.15 -0.67
CA GLY A 84 -15.78 -4.24 -0.87
C GLY A 84 -15.28 -2.80 -0.89
N LEU A 85 -15.40 -2.11 -2.02
CA LEU A 85 -14.94 -0.72 -2.18
C LEU A 85 -16.12 0.25 -2.05
N THR A 86 -15.92 1.36 -1.36
CA THR A 86 -16.69 2.58 -1.62
C THR A 86 -15.73 3.71 -1.92
N TYR A 87 -15.85 4.29 -3.12
CA TYR A 87 -15.00 5.37 -3.62
C TYR A 87 -15.87 6.57 -3.98
N ASP A 88 -15.59 7.70 -3.33
CA ASP A 88 -16.38 8.95 -3.45
C ASP A 88 -17.89 8.76 -3.28
N GLY A 89 -18.25 7.92 -2.31
CA GLY A 89 -19.63 7.60 -1.95
C GLY A 89 -20.34 6.63 -2.89
N ASN A 90 -19.65 6.07 -3.87
CA ASN A 90 -20.18 5.02 -4.74
C ASN A 90 -19.60 3.67 -4.33
N SER A 91 -20.46 2.69 -4.08
CA SER A 91 -20.05 1.35 -3.67
C SER A 91 -19.88 0.42 -4.87
N PHE A 92 -18.79 -0.33 -4.85
CA PHE A 92 -18.37 -1.31 -5.84
C PHE A 92 -17.96 -2.58 -5.10
N ASP A 93 -18.47 -3.72 -5.54
CA ASP A 93 -18.13 -5.03 -4.98
C ASP A 93 -17.85 -5.92 -6.19
N ASP A 94 -16.61 -5.81 -6.68
CA ASP A 94 -16.11 -6.56 -7.82
C ASP A 94 -15.17 -7.66 -7.33
N GLY A 95 -15.38 -8.89 -7.78
CA GLY A 95 -14.54 -10.03 -7.43
C GLY A 95 -13.12 -9.94 -7.99
N THR A 96 -12.81 -8.95 -8.83
CA THR A 96 -11.43 -8.63 -9.24
C THR A 96 -10.69 -7.76 -8.23
N ASP A 97 -11.41 -7.07 -7.35
CA ASP A 97 -10.81 -6.26 -6.29
C ASP A 97 -10.38 -7.20 -5.16
N THR A 98 -9.09 -7.24 -4.86
CA THR A 98 -8.49 -8.25 -3.99
C THR A 98 -7.56 -7.65 -2.95
N TRP A 99 -7.38 -8.36 -1.86
CA TRP A 99 -6.40 -8.01 -0.84
C TRP A 99 -5.63 -9.23 -0.35
N SER A 100 -4.46 -8.95 0.23
CA SER A 100 -3.69 -9.94 0.97
C SER A 100 -2.87 -9.25 2.06
N GLU A 101 -2.59 -9.98 3.13
CA GLU A 101 -1.68 -9.55 4.18
C GLU A 101 -0.63 -10.63 4.38
N SER A 102 0.64 -10.24 4.31
CA SER A 102 1.77 -11.16 4.48
C SER A 102 2.92 -10.46 5.16
N GLY A 103 3.40 -11.03 6.27
CA GLY A 103 4.50 -10.47 7.04
C GLY A 103 4.24 -9.05 7.53
N GLY A 104 3.00 -8.72 7.91
CA GLY A 104 2.61 -7.38 8.36
C GLY A 104 2.56 -6.34 7.24
N THR A 105 2.50 -6.77 5.98
CA THR A 105 2.31 -5.89 4.81
C THR A 105 0.95 -6.18 4.20
N LEU A 106 0.10 -5.16 4.14
CA LEU A 106 -1.14 -5.17 3.39
C LEU A 106 -0.85 -4.80 1.93
N THR A 107 -1.40 -5.58 1.00
CA THR A 107 -1.48 -5.26 -0.42
C THR A 107 -2.93 -5.33 -0.87
N VAL A 108 -3.41 -4.29 -1.55
CA VAL A 108 -4.77 -4.21 -2.11
C VAL A 108 -4.68 -3.86 -3.58
N HIS A 109 -5.39 -4.62 -4.40
CA HIS A 109 -5.56 -4.40 -5.83
C HIS A 109 -7.01 -4.03 -6.11
N ILE A 110 -7.23 -2.91 -6.79
CA ILE A 110 -8.56 -2.44 -7.22
C ILE A 110 -8.54 -2.24 -8.73
N GLU A 111 -9.48 -2.83 -9.45
CA GLU A 111 -9.60 -2.69 -10.90
C GLU A 111 -10.51 -1.50 -11.25
N PHE A 112 -9.95 -0.46 -11.87
CA PHE A 112 -10.72 0.63 -12.47
C PHE A 112 -10.70 0.53 -14.00
N SER A 113 -11.70 1.15 -14.63
CA SER A 113 -11.84 1.14 -16.10
C SER A 113 -10.67 1.77 -16.87
N ASP A 114 -9.90 2.64 -16.23
CA ASP A 114 -8.71 3.31 -16.76
C ASP A 114 -7.39 2.68 -16.29
N GLY A 115 -7.47 1.58 -15.53
CA GLY A 115 -6.36 0.76 -15.08
C GLY A 115 -6.40 0.48 -13.59
N PRO A 116 -5.65 -0.53 -13.11
CA PRO A 116 -5.67 -0.89 -11.71
C PRO A 116 -4.96 0.12 -10.82
N VAL A 117 -5.38 0.13 -9.56
CA VAL A 117 -4.72 0.80 -8.44
C VAL A 117 -4.19 -0.25 -7.48
N GLU A 118 -2.92 -0.12 -7.11
CA GLU A 118 -2.26 -0.95 -6.10
C GLU A 118 -2.01 -0.11 -4.84
N LEU A 119 -2.56 -0.51 -3.70
CA LEU A 119 -2.24 0.05 -2.39
C LEU A 119 -1.30 -0.90 -1.65
N THR A 120 -0.24 -0.37 -1.05
CA THR A 120 0.63 -1.16 -0.16
C THR A 120 0.94 -0.38 1.10
N GLY A 121 0.81 -1.01 2.27
CA GLY A 121 1.06 -0.38 3.56
C GLY A 121 1.46 -1.39 4.64
N ALA A 122 2.03 -0.88 5.73
CA ALA A 122 2.35 -1.70 6.89
C ALA A 122 1.11 -1.87 7.76
N PHE A 123 0.73 -3.11 8.03
CA PHE A 123 -0.33 -3.44 8.97
C PHE A 123 0.28 -3.72 10.35
N LEU A 124 -0.06 -2.87 11.33
CA LEU A 124 0.52 -2.88 12.68
C LEU A 124 -0.50 -3.28 13.75
N GLY A 125 -1.63 -3.85 13.34
CA GLY A 125 -2.75 -4.22 14.20
C GLY A 125 -3.97 -3.31 14.05
N LEU A 126 -5.12 -3.81 14.49
CA LEU A 126 -6.45 -3.18 14.32
C LEU A 126 -6.63 -1.82 15.01
N ASP A 127 -5.75 -1.45 15.93
CA ASP A 127 -5.80 -0.19 16.67
C ASP A 127 -4.83 0.86 16.12
N GLN A 128 -4.13 0.57 15.03
CA GLN A 128 -3.21 1.50 14.36
C GLN A 128 -3.77 1.87 12.98
N PRO A 129 -3.58 3.11 12.51
CA PRO A 129 -3.87 3.45 11.13
C PRO A 129 -2.93 2.67 10.19
N ILE A 130 -3.41 2.38 8.98
CA ILE A 130 -2.60 1.81 7.91
C ILE A 130 -2.23 2.94 6.95
N GLU A 131 -0.96 3.31 6.96
CA GLU A 131 -0.41 4.26 5.98
C GLU A 131 -0.07 3.49 4.70
N THR A 132 -0.80 3.77 3.62
CA THR A 132 -0.62 3.11 2.34
C THR A 132 -0.03 4.06 1.29
N GLN A 133 0.78 3.50 0.40
CA GLN A 133 1.16 4.11 -0.87
C GLN A 133 0.30 3.48 -1.97
N GLY A 134 -0.58 4.28 -2.58
CA GLY A 134 -1.29 3.96 -3.79
C GLY A 134 -0.47 4.25 -5.04
N SER A 135 -0.55 3.38 -6.04
CA SER A 135 0.08 3.55 -7.34
C SER A 135 -0.85 3.12 -8.46
N TYR A 136 -0.81 3.84 -9.58
CA TYR A 136 -1.63 3.57 -10.76
C TYR A 136 -0.91 4.03 -12.03
N THR A 137 -1.50 3.75 -13.19
CA THR A 137 -0.95 4.23 -14.47
C THR A 137 -1.13 5.75 -14.57
N GLY A 138 -0.14 6.50 -14.12
CA GLY A 138 -0.14 7.96 -14.20
C GLY A 138 0.36 8.67 -12.96
N GLY A 139 0.46 7.97 -11.82
CA GLY A 139 0.88 8.60 -10.59
C GLY A 139 0.85 7.67 -9.37
N SER A 140 0.98 8.31 -8.21
CA SER A 140 0.93 7.68 -6.90
C SER A 140 0.33 8.68 -5.91
N PHE A 141 -0.39 8.16 -4.92
CA PHE A 141 -0.99 8.93 -3.84
C PHE A 141 -0.74 8.23 -2.51
N THR A 142 -0.84 8.96 -1.40
CA THR A 142 -0.84 8.34 -0.06
C THR A 142 -2.25 8.26 0.47
N LEU A 143 -2.60 7.18 1.16
CA LEU A 143 -3.90 7.01 1.81
C LEU A 143 -3.70 6.48 3.22
N THR A 144 -4.20 7.22 4.21
CA THR A 144 -4.25 6.79 5.61
C THR A 144 -5.61 6.15 5.88
N LEU A 145 -5.61 4.84 6.12
CA LEU A 145 -6.80 4.08 6.47
C LEU A 145 -6.96 4.02 7.99
N THR A 146 -8.15 4.32 8.49
CA THR A 146 -8.55 4.15 9.89
C THR A 146 -9.73 3.19 9.96
N ARG A 147 -9.70 2.27 10.92
CA ARG A 147 -10.79 1.31 11.12
C ARG A 147 -12.05 2.01 11.63
N ASP A 148 -13.20 1.64 11.08
CA ASP A 148 -14.53 2.12 11.51
C ASP A 148 -15.03 1.45 12.81
#